data_AF-A0A781UUW9-F1
#
_entry.id   AF-A0A781UUW9-F1
#
_cell.length_a   1.000
_cell.length_b   1.000
_cell.length_c   1.000
_cell.angle_alpha   90.00
_cell.angle_beta   90.00
_cell.angle_gamma   90.00
#
_symmetry.space_group_name_H-M   'P 1'
#
loop_
_entity.id
_entity.type
_entity.pdbx_description
1 polymer ?
#
loop_
_entity_poly.entity_id
_entity_poly.type
_entity_poly.pdbx_seq_one_letter_code
_entity_poly.pdbx_strand_id
1 'polypeptide(L)'
;NALAGQTVSVTAGNGATVSPTVITGPDGTVEISVTSQTAGVSAVTATINNSTASQNVMFIADVRTAKIADLVVTRDNSVADGAMANTLQVKVTDANGNTLAGQTVSVLADNSATTAPTVITEPDGTVEISVTSQTAGTSTVTATINSSSQSQNVTFIADIRTAQIADLVVIKDGSVADGSTANMLRVRVTDAFGNALGGQTVSVLADNGVTTAP
;
A
#
# COMPACT_ATOMS: atom_id res chain seq x y z
N ASN A 1 58.71 -13.96 -6.83
CA ASN A 1 58.86 -12.66 -7.51
C ASN A 1 57.53 -12.22 -8.07
N ALA A 2 57.19 -10.94 -7.93
CA ALA A 2 56.05 -10.34 -8.60
C ALA A 2 56.24 -10.34 -10.12
N LEU A 3 55.14 -10.45 -10.88
CA LEU A 3 55.16 -10.44 -12.34
C LEU A 3 54.41 -9.22 -12.87
N ALA A 4 55.17 -8.27 -13.43
CA ALA A 4 54.63 -7.06 -14.04
C ALA A 4 54.18 -7.28 -15.49
N GLY A 5 53.30 -6.41 -15.99
CA GLY A 5 52.86 -6.38 -17.38
C GLY A 5 52.00 -7.57 -17.80
N GLN A 6 51.46 -8.33 -16.84
CA GLN A 6 50.65 -9.51 -17.12
C GLN A 6 49.19 -9.11 -17.38
N THR A 7 48.60 -9.64 -18.44
CA THR A 7 47.17 -9.45 -18.74
C THR A 7 46.32 -10.40 -17.90
N VAL A 8 45.39 -9.83 -17.13
CA VAL A 8 44.39 -10.56 -16.35
C VAL A 8 43.03 -10.29 -16.97
N SER A 9 42.28 -11.34 -17.29
CA SER A 9 40.89 -11.21 -17.74
C SER A 9 39.95 -11.19 -16.53
N VAL A 10 38.91 -10.36 -16.58
CA VAL A 10 37.99 -10.14 -15.47
C VAL A 10 36.55 -10.24 -15.95
N THR A 11 35.72 -10.97 -15.20
CA THR A 11 34.28 -11.06 -15.41
C THR A 11 33.55 -10.78 -14.11
N ALA A 12 32.34 -10.24 -14.19
CA ALA A 12 31.49 -10.02 -13.02
C ALA A 12 30.05 -10.50 -13.27
N GLY A 13 29.40 -11.00 -12.22
CA GLY A 13 28.01 -11.43 -12.23
C GLY A 13 27.02 -10.31 -11.84
N ASN A 14 25.74 -10.67 -11.72
CA ASN A 14 24.66 -9.80 -11.21
C ASN A 14 24.58 -8.41 -11.88
N GLY A 15 24.82 -8.35 -13.20
CA GLY A 15 24.78 -7.08 -13.96
C GLY A 15 25.93 -6.10 -13.65
N ALA A 16 26.94 -6.53 -12.87
CA ALA A 16 28.09 -5.68 -12.58
C ALA A 16 28.98 -5.50 -13.81
N THR A 17 29.51 -4.30 -13.97
CA THR A 17 30.39 -3.88 -15.05
C THR A 17 31.83 -3.80 -14.56
N VAL A 18 32.75 -4.34 -15.35
CA VAL A 18 34.20 -4.32 -15.13
C VAL A 18 34.93 -4.05 -16.44
N SER A 19 36.18 -3.59 -16.36
CA SER A 19 37.10 -3.66 -17.48
C SER A 19 37.42 -5.15 -17.74
N PRO A 20 37.14 -5.70 -18.93
CA PRO A 20 37.26 -7.13 -19.19
C PRO A 20 38.71 -7.63 -19.14
N THR A 21 39.68 -6.73 -19.30
CA THR A 21 41.11 -7.02 -19.16
C THR A 21 41.80 -5.89 -18.41
N VAL A 22 42.72 -6.25 -17.52
CA VAL A 22 43.59 -5.32 -16.79
C VAL A 22 45.04 -5.81 -16.83
N ILE A 23 46.00 -4.94 -16.55
CA ILE A 23 47.44 -5.25 -16.64
C ILE A 23 48.12 -5.03 -15.29
N THR A 24 48.92 -5.99 -14.83
CA THR A 24 49.66 -5.86 -13.57
C THR A 24 50.74 -4.78 -13.63
N GLY A 25 50.83 -4.00 -12.57
CA GLY A 25 51.86 -3.00 -12.35
C GLY A 25 53.23 -3.63 -12.02
N PRO A 26 54.26 -2.78 -11.80
CA PRO A 26 55.63 -3.22 -11.51
C PRO A 26 55.76 -4.15 -10.30
N ASP A 27 54.86 -4.04 -9.33
CA ASP A 27 54.81 -4.86 -8.11
C ASP A 27 53.92 -6.11 -8.26
N GLY A 28 53.41 -6.38 -9.46
CA GLY A 28 52.55 -7.53 -9.76
C GLY A 28 51.10 -7.39 -9.31
N THR A 29 50.66 -6.21 -8.87
CA THR A 29 49.27 -5.95 -8.46
C THR A 29 48.50 -5.19 -9.56
N VAL A 30 47.17 -5.22 -9.49
CA VAL A 30 46.30 -4.42 -10.34
C VAL A 30 44.99 -4.14 -9.63
N GLU A 31 44.47 -2.93 -9.77
CA GLU A 31 43.15 -2.56 -9.24
C GLU A 31 42.07 -2.82 -10.29
N ILE A 32 40.94 -3.35 -9.83
CA ILE A 32 39.77 -3.64 -10.66
C ILE A 32 38.62 -2.78 -10.16
N SER A 33 38.18 -1.83 -10.97
CA SER A 33 36.95 -1.08 -10.72
C SER A 33 35.73 -1.92 -11.10
N VAL A 34 34.81 -2.09 -10.14
CA VAL A 34 33.56 -2.84 -10.32
C VAL A 34 32.39 -1.91 -9.97
N THR A 35 31.43 -1.77 -10.88
CA THR A 35 30.23 -0.96 -10.66
C THR A 35 28.97 -1.77 -10.98
N SER A 36 27.83 -1.45 -10.37
CA SER A 36 26.55 -2.09 -10.68
C SER A 36 25.40 -1.13 -10.38
N GLN A 37 24.31 -1.25 -11.14
CA GLN A 37 23.02 -0.63 -10.84
C GLN A 37 22.07 -1.61 -10.14
N THR A 38 22.41 -2.89 -10.11
CA THR A 38 21.64 -3.95 -9.47
C THR A 38 22.21 -4.23 -8.08
N ALA A 39 21.38 -4.06 -7.06
CA ALA A 39 21.74 -4.40 -5.69
C ALA A 39 21.88 -5.93 -5.52
N GLY A 40 22.62 -6.34 -4.50
CA GLY A 40 22.90 -7.73 -4.20
C GLY A 40 24.35 -8.11 -4.43
N VAL A 41 24.62 -9.40 -4.28
CA VAL A 41 25.97 -9.96 -4.36
C VAL A 41 26.35 -10.16 -5.83
N SER A 42 27.52 -9.64 -6.21
CA SER A 42 28.16 -9.93 -7.50
C SER A 42 29.45 -10.71 -7.26
N ALA A 43 29.60 -11.85 -7.92
CA ALA A 43 30.86 -12.58 -7.98
C ALA A 43 31.76 -11.94 -9.05
N VAL A 44 32.98 -11.56 -8.66
CA VAL A 44 34.00 -11.01 -9.55
C VAL A 44 35.11 -12.04 -9.67
N THR A 45 35.37 -12.48 -10.89
CA THR A 45 36.32 -13.54 -11.20
C THR A 45 37.46 -12.97 -12.03
N ALA A 46 38.69 -13.18 -11.57
CA ALA A 46 39.91 -12.84 -12.27
C ALA A 46 40.59 -14.11 -12.76
N THR A 47 41.01 -14.11 -14.02
CA THR A 47 41.66 -15.26 -14.65
C THR A 47 42.95 -14.82 -15.36
N ILE A 48 44.01 -15.59 -15.19
CA ILE A 48 45.27 -15.43 -15.90
C ILE A 48 45.82 -16.79 -16.29
N ASN A 49 46.08 -17.00 -17.58
CA ASN A 49 46.42 -18.32 -18.12
C ASN A 49 45.40 -19.38 -17.65
N ASN A 50 45.86 -20.41 -16.93
CA ASN A 50 45.02 -21.48 -16.36
C ASN A 50 44.67 -21.28 -14.88
N SER A 51 44.95 -20.11 -14.31
CA SER A 51 44.66 -19.78 -12.90
C SER A 51 43.44 -18.89 -12.79
N THR A 52 42.65 -19.07 -11.73
CA THR A 52 41.41 -18.32 -11.48
C THR A 52 41.23 -18.07 -10.00
N ALA A 53 40.76 -16.87 -9.65
CA ALA A 53 40.30 -16.52 -8.31
C ALA A 53 38.97 -15.75 -8.42
N SER A 54 38.07 -15.97 -7.47
CA SER A 54 36.77 -15.30 -7.43
C SER A 54 36.47 -14.80 -6.04
N GLN A 55 35.94 -13.58 -5.94
CA GLN A 55 35.51 -12.97 -4.69
C GLN A 55 34.15 -12.29 -4.87
N ASN A 56 33.38 -12.21 -3.78
CA ASN A 56 32.08 -11.55 -3.79
C ASN A 56 32.22 -10.09 -3.37
N VAL A 57 31.49 -9.23 -4.06
CA VAL A 57 31.23 -7.84 -3.65
C VAL A 57 29.72 -7.65 -3.47
N MET A 58 29.32 -6.79 -2.53
CA MET A 58 27.91 -6.51 -2.26
C MET A 58 27.58 -5.08 -2.66
N PHE A 59 26.62 -4.92 -3.57
CA PHE A 59 26.02 -3.63 -3.90
C PHE A 59 24.74 -3.45 -3.10
N ILE A 60 24.53 -2.29 -2.51
CA ILE A 60 23.30 -1.94 -1.77
C ILE A 60 22.47 -0.94 -2.57
N ALA A 61 21.16 -0.99 -2.42
CA ALA A 61 20.23 -0.07 -3.07
C ALA A 61 20.37 1.37 -2.53
N ASP A 62 20.10 2.37 -3.37
CA ASP A 62 20.30 3.78 -3.02
C ASP A 62 19.07 4.39 -2.32
N VAL A 63 19.12 4.42 -0.98
CA VAL A 63 18.07 5.00 -0.11
C VAL A 63 17.74 6.46 -0.41
N ARG A 64 18.68 7.24 -0.98
CA ARG A 64 18.46 8.66 -1.31
C ARG A 64 17.48 8.82 -2.46
N THR A 65 17.34 7.79 -3.28
CA THR A 65 16.44 7.76 -4.44
C THR A 65 15.21 6.91 -4.19
N ALA A 66 14.94 6.54 -2.93
CA ALA A 66 13.78 5.74 -2.56
C ALA A 66 12.49 6.40 -3.06
N LYS A 67 11.64 5.59 -3.69
CA LYS A 67 10.33 5.96 -4.23
C LYS A 67 9.33 4.85 -4.00
N ILE A 68 8.05 5.21 -3.98
CA ILE A 68 6.97 4.23 -4.02
C ILE A 68 6.89 3.68 -5.44
N ALA A 69 7.18 2.40 -5.59
CA ALA A 69 7.05 1.68 -6.85
C ALA A 69 5.61 1.26 -7.10
N ASP A 70 4.89 0.88 -6.05
CA ASP A 70 3.49 0.44 -6.13
C ASP A 70 2.74 0.66 -4.80
N LEU A 71 1.43 0.88 -4.90
CA LEU A 71 0.49 0.96 -3.77
C LEU A 71 -0.82 0.28 -4.19
N VAL A 72 -1.12 -0.87 -3.58
CA VAL A 72 -2.22 -1.74 -4.00
C VAL A 72 -3.16 -2.01 -2.84
N VAL A 73 -4.47 -1.95 -3.08
CA VAL A 73 -5.48 -2.37 -2.10
C VAL A 73 -5.56 -3.89 -2.07
N THR A 74 -5.30 -4.51 -0.92
CA THR A 74 -5.32 -5.97 -0.72
C THR A 74 -6.60 -6.45 -0.03
N ARG A 75 -7.29 -5.57 0.70
CA ARG A 75 -8.63 -5.79 1.24
C ARG A 75 -9.41 -4.48 1.24
N ASP A 76 -10.67 -4.55 0.80
CA ASP A 76 -11.56 -3.41 0.70
C ASP A 76 -12.98 -3.77 1.19
N ASN A 77 -13.83 -2.75 1.38
CA ASN A 77 -15.23 -2.88 1.79
C ASN A 77 -15.41 -3.49 3.19
N SER A 78 -14.48 -3.21 4.11
CA SER A 78 -14.61 -3.59 5.52
C SER A 78 -15.74 -2.83 6.21
N VAL A 79 -16.33 -3.45 7.23
CA VAL A 79 -17.37 -2.82 8.04
C VAL A 79 -16.79 -1.63 8.81
N ALA A 80 -17.52 -0.52 8.86
CA ALA A 80 -17.16 0.69 9.59
C ALA A 80 -17.39 0.54 11.11
N ASP A 81 -16.79 -0.47 11.75
CA ASP A 81 -16.93 -0.75 13.19
C ASP A 81 -15.72 -0.28 14.01
N GLY A 82 -14.72 0.32 13.36
CA GLY A 82 -13.46 0.75 13.97
C GLY A 82 -12.46 -0.38 14.26
N ALA A 83 -12.81 -1.64 14.00
CA ALA A 83 -11.98 -2.81 14.27
C ALA A 83 -11.58 -3.56 12.99
N MET A 84 -12.51 -3.77 12.05
CA MET A 84 -12.24 -4.41 10.78
C MET A 84 -11.46 -3.46 9.86
N ALA A 85 -10.27 -3.89 9.45
CA ALA A 85 -9.38 -3.09 8.62
C ALA A 85 -9.54 -3.40 7.14
N ASN A 86 -9.59 -2.35 6.33
CA ASN A 86 -9.11 -2.40 4.95
C ASN A 86 -7.58 -2.44 4.98
N THR A 87 -6.98 -3.11 4.00
CA THR A 87 -5.52 -3.28 3.94
C THR A 87 -4.99 -2.89 2.57
N LEU A 88 -3.82 -2.24 2.57
CA LEU A 88 -3.06 -1.93 1.36
C LEU A 88 -1.64 -2.48 1.51
N GLN A 89 -0.98 -2.76 0.39
CA GLN A 89 0.44 -3.06 0.36
C GLN A 89 1.16 -1.96 -0.41
N VAL A 90 2.23 -1.42 0.17
CA VAL A 90 3.14 -0.49 -0.50
C VAL A 90 4.44 -1.21 -0.81
N LYS A 91 5.02 -0.95 -2.00
CA LYS A 91 6.34 -1.42 -2.39
C LYS A 91 7.28 -0.24 -2.64
N VAL A 92 8.45 -0.27 -2.03
CA VAL A 92 9.47 0.77 -2.13
C VAL A 92 10.71 0.24 -2.84
N THR A 93 11.18 1.00 -3.82
CA THR A 93 12.43 0.72 -4.53
C THR A 93 13.27 1.98 -4.64
N ASP A 94 14.55 1.83 -4.97
CA ASP A 94 15.37 2.94 -5.45
C ASP A 94 15.00 3.34 -6.89
N ALA A 95 15.71 4.34 -7.46
CA ALA A 95 15.47 4.79 -8.82
C ALA A 95 15.70 3.70 -9.89
N ASN A 96 16.59 2.75 -9.63
CA ASN A 96 16.94 1.65 -10.52
C ASN A 96 16.03 0.42 -10.35
N GLY A 97 15.07 0.47 -9.40
CA GLY A 97 14.13 -0.61 -9.15
C GLY A 97 14.61 -1.66 -8.15
N ASN A 98 15.71 -1.40 -7.43
CA ASN A 98 16.15 -2.29 -6.36
C ASN A 98 15.25 -2.13 -5.12
N THR A 99 14.79 -3.23 -4.55
CA THR A 99 13.93 -3.21 -3.36
C THR A 99 14.67 -2.65 -2.15
N LEU A 100 13.98 -1.83 -1.35
CA LEU A 100 14.55 -1.18 -0.18
C LEU A 100 13.87 -1.65 1.11
N ALA A 101 14.61 -2.41 1.91
CA ALA A 101 14.19 -2.83 3.25
C ALA A 101 14.44 -1.75 4.31
N GLY A 102 13.70 -1.81 5.41
CA GLY A 102 13.87 -0.95 6.57
C GLY A 102 13.57 0.53 6.32
N GLN A 103 12.81 0.85 5.27
CA GLN A 103 12.47 2.23 4.93
C GLN A 103 11.18 2.64 5.62
N THR A 104 11.20 3.82 6.24
CA THR A 104 10.01 4.43 6.85
C THR A 104 9.15 5.07 5.77
N VAL A 105 7.91 4.60 5.61
CA VAL A 105 6.88 5.19 4.77
C VAL A 105 5.88 5.90 5.67
N SER A 106 5.61 7.18 5.40
CA SER A 106 4.59 7.95 6.11
C SER A 106 3.22 7.71 5.47
N VAL A 107 2.19 7.52 6.28
CA VAL A 107 0.84 7.19 5.84
C VAL A 107 -0.16 8.17 6.42
N LEU A 108 -1.08 8.63 5.57
CA LEU A 108 -2.24 9.44 5.94
C LEU A 108 -3.50 8.78 5.41
N ALA A 109 -4.60 8.89 6.14
CA ALA A 109 -5.93 8.53 5.70
C ALA A 109 -6.90 9.69 5.98
N ASP A 110 -7.85 9.92 5.08
CA ASP A 110 -8.91 10.91 5.25
C ASP A 110 -10.23 10.29 5.72
N ASN A 111 -11.33 11.05 5.67
CA ASN A 111 -12.67 10.59 6.05
C ASN A 111 -12.73 9.97 7.46
N SER A 112 -11.97 10.56 8.40
CA SER A 112 -11.85 10.10 9.79
C SER A 112 -11.35 8.65 9.96
N ALA A 113 -10.79 8.04 8.92
CA ALA A 113 -10.16 6.74 9.02
C ALA A 113 -8.87 6.83 9.83
N THR A 114 -8.53 5.75 10.53
CA THR A 114 -7.36 5.62 11.39
C THR A 114 -6.36 4.64 10.78
N THR A 115 -5.08 5.03 10.80
CA THR A 115 -3.94 4.22 10.35
C THR A 115 -2.73 4.52 11.23
N ALA A 116 -1.75 3.62 11.25
CA ALA A 116 -0.43 3.97 11.77
C ALA A 116 0.15 5.14 10.94
N PRO A 117 0.75 6.17 11.57
CA PRO A 117 1.29 7.33 10.85
C PRO A 117 2.52 6.98 10.01
N THR A 118 3.22 5.90 10.37
CA THR A 118 4.34 5.37 9.62
C THR A 118 4.33 3.84 9.64
N VAL A 119 4.91 3.25 8.61
CA VAL A 119 5.17 1.81 8.47
C VAL A 119 6.60 1.58 7.96
N ILE A 120 7.17 0.39 8.16
CA ILE A 120 8.56 0.09 7.81
C ILE A 120 8.59 -1.06 6.81
N THR A 121 9.31 -0.91 5.70
CA THR A 121 9.43 -1.95 4.69
C THR A 121 10.20 -3.19 5.18
N GLU A 122 9.70 -4.35 4.79
CA GLU A 122 10.29 -5.66 5.02
C GLU A 122 11.46 -5.93 4.06
N PRO A 123 12.20 -7.05 4.20
CA PRO A 123 13.35 -7.37 3.35
C PRO A 123 13.10 -7.35 1.83
N ASP A 124 11.87 -7.61 1.40
CA ASP A 124 11.46 -7.57 -0.01
C ASP A 124 11.04 -6.17 -0.50
N GLY A 125 11.17 -5.16 0.36
CA GLY A 125 10.79 -3.77 0.09
C GLY A 125 9.28 -3.50 0.16
N THR A 126 8.47 -4.45 0.64
CA THR A 126 7.03 -4.25 0.82
C THR A 126 6.65 -4.02 2.28
N VAL A 127 5.49 -3.41 2.53
CA VAL A 127 4.87 -3.38 3.86
C VAL A 127 3.35 -3.20 3.74
N GLU A 128 2.63 -3.76 4.71
CA GLU A 128 1.19 -3.64 4.82
C GLU A 128 0.79 -2.37 5.58
N ILE A 129 -0.26 -1.71 5.08
CA ILE A 129 -0.94 -0.59 5.72
C ILE A 129 -2.33 -1.08 6.12
N SER A 130 -2.62 -1.06 7.42
CA SER A 130 -3.96 -1.35 7.96
C SER A 130 -4.71 -0.06 8.26
N VAL A 131 -5.94 0.06 7.75
CA VAL A 131 -6.80 1.24 7.90
C VAL A 131 -8.15 0.81 8.46
N THR A 132 -8.59 1.43 9.56
CA THR A 132 -9.91 1.20 10.16
C THR A 132 -10.75 2.49 10.15
N SER A 133 -12.07 2.38 10.26
CA SER A 133 -12.95 3.54 10.36
C SER A 133 -14.24 3.16 11.10
N GLN A 134 -14.85 4.13 11.80
CA GLN A 134 -16.23 4.05 12.29
C GLN A 134 -17.22 4.79 11.36
N THR A 135 -16.70 5.51 10.37
CA THR A 135 -17.48 6.24 9.37
C THR A 135 -17.51 5.44 8.09
N ALA A 136 -18.69 5.05 7.64
CA ALA A 136 -18.88 4.43 6.32
C ALA A 136 -18.64 5.45 5.20
N GLY A 137 -18.16 4.96 4.07
CA GLY A 137 -17.80 5.77 2.91
C GLY A 137 -16.36 5.54 2.46
N THR A 138 -15.95 6.30 1.45
CA THR A 138 -14.62 6.20 0.87
C THR A 138 -13.61 7.00 1.67
N SER A 139 -12.45 6.40 1.93
CA SER A 139 -11.27 7.05 2.50
C SER A 139 -10.10 6.95 1.51
N THR A 140 -9.43 8.06 1.26
CA THR A 140 -8.19 8.15 0.50
C THR A 140 -7.02 7.87 1.43
N VAL A 141 -6.23 6.85 1.13
CA VAL A 141 -5.00 6.50 1.84
C VAL A 141 -3.82 6.97 1.00
N THR A 142 -2.97 7.82 1.59
CA THR A 142 -1.78 8.38 0.94
C THR A 142 -0.53 7.88 1.63
N ALA A 143 0.34 7.23 0.87
CA ALA A 143 1.67 6.81 1.31
C ALA A 143 2.72 7.76 0.74
N THR A 144 3.74 8.09 1.53
CA THR A 144 4.82 9.01 1.12
C THR A 144 6.18 8.54 1.63
N ILE A 145 7.20 8.70 0.79
CA ILE A 145 8.61 8.50 1.16
C ILE A 145 9.48 9.45 0.34
N ASN A 146 10.41 10.15 0.99
CA ASN A 146 11.19 11.23 0.36
C ASN A 146 10.27 12.22 -0.38
N SER A 147 10.48 12.42 -1.68
CA SER A 147 9.63 13.24 -2.55
C SER A 147 8.63 12.43 -3.39
N SER A 148 8.47 11.13 -3.10
CA SER A 148 7.53 10.24 -3.76
C SER A 148 6.24 10.10 -2.94
N SER A 149 5.09 10.13 -3.62
CA SER A 149 3.77 10.01 -3.03
C SER A 149 2.86 9.19 -3.95
N GLN A 150 2.02 8.34 -3.37
CA GLN A 150 0.92 7.66 -4.06
C GLN A 150 -0.30 7.59 -3.15
N SER A 151 -1.48 7.61 -3.76
CA SER A 151 -2.75 7.54 -3.04
C SER A 151 -3.67 6.50 -3.67
N GLN A 152 -4.42 5.78 -2.84
CA GLN A 152 -5.44 4.82 -3.25
C GLN A 152 -6.68 4.96 -2.36
N ASN A 153 -7.84 4.65 -2.94
CA ASN A 153 -9.11 4.69 -2.22
C ASN A 153 -9.45 3.33 -1.62
N VAL A 154 -9.98 3.35 -0.41
CA VAL A 154 -10.65 2.21 0.22
C VAL A 154 -12.04 2.64 0.68
N THR A 155 -13.00 1.73 0.69
CA THR A 155 -14.38 1.99 1.10
C THR A 155 -14.71 1.21 2.37
N PHE A 156 -15.36 1.88 3.31
CA PHE A 156 -15.96 1.24 4.48
C PHE A 156 -17.48 1.19 4.32
N ILE A 157 -18.09 0.08 4.73
CA ILE A 157 -19.55 -0.13 4.64
C ILE A 157 -20.21 -0.08 6.02
N ALA A 158 -21.44 0.43 6.09
CA ALA A 158 -22.20 0.48 7.33
C ALA A 158 -22.54 -0.93 7.87
N ASP A 159 -22.61 -1.08 9.20
CA ASP A 159 -22.89 -2.39 9.81
C ASP A 159 -24.40 -2.71 9.85
N ILE A 160 -24.83 -3.52 8.88
CA ILE A 160 -26.21 -4.01 8.79
C ILE A 160 -26.69 -4.74 10.05
N ARG A 161 -25.79 -5.40 10.79
CA ARG A 161 -26.15 -6.21 11.97
C ARG A 161 -26.60 -5.35 13.15
N THR A 162 -26.23 -4.07 13.13
CA THR A 162 -26.58 -3.10 14.18
C THR A 162 -27.58 -2.06 13.69
N ALA A 163 -28.30 -2.36 12.60
CA ALA A 163 -29.31 -1.48 12.03
C ALA A 163 -30.37 -1.08 13.06
N GLN A 164 -30.67 0.21 13.09
CA GLN A 164 -31.65 0.83 13.97
C GLN A 164 -32.38 1.99 13.27
N ILE A 165 -33.61 2.25 13.69
CA ILE A 165 -34.33 3.46 13.27
C ILE A 165 -33.71 4.65 14.01
N ALA A 166 -33.03 5.51 13.26
CA ALA A 166 -32.43 6.72 13.81
C ALA A 166 -33.46 7.85 13.93
N ASP A 167 -34.39 7.93 12.97
CA ASP A 167 -35.41 8.96 12.93
C ASP A 167 -36.67 8.48 12.20
N LEU A 168 -37.82 8.98 12.64
CA LEU A 168 -39.11 8.80 11.97
C LEU A 168 -39.89 10.12 12.08
N VAL A 169 -40.00 10.81 10.95
CA VAL A 169 -40.63 12.14 10.90
C VAL A 169 -41.85 12.15 10.01
N VAL A 170 -42.87 12.90 10.42
CA VAL A 170 -44.00 13.22 9.56
C VAL A 170 -43.59 14.36 8.63
N ILE A 171 -43.61 14.11 7.32
CA ILE A 171 -43.28 15.11 6.29
C ILE A 171 -44.53 15.71 5.63
N LYS A 172 -45.69 15.06 5.82
CA LYS A 172 -47.01 15.58 5.44
C LYS A 172 -48.07 15.04 6.39
N ASP A 173 -48.85 15.94 6.97
CA ASP A 173 -49.93 15.63 7.91
C ASP A 173 -51.24 16.34 7.52
N GLY A 174 -52.36 15.93 8.12
CA GLY A 174 -53.67 16.54 7.94
C GLY A 174 -54.35 16.24 6.60
N SER A 175 -53.96 15.14 5.94
CA SER A 175 -54.59 14.71 4.69
C SER A 175 -56.06 14.35 4.88
N VAL A 176 -56.87 14.58 3.84
CA VAL A 176 -58.30 14.26 3.82
C VAL A 176 -58.47 12.74 3.96
N ALA A 177 -59.40 12.30 4.81
CA ALA A 177 -59.73 10.89 5.02
C ALA A 177 -60.56 10.29 3.87
N ASP A 178 -60.07 10.42 2.64
CA ASP A 178 -60.73 9.95 1.41
C ASP A 178 -60.20 8.59 0.89
N GLY A 179 -59.22 7.99 1.60
CA GLY A 179 -58.59 6.72 1.23
C GLY A 179 -57.58 6.80 0.08
N SER A 180 -57.30 8.01 -0.43
CA SER A 180 -56.39 8.24 -1.58
C SER A 180 -55.31 9.28 -1.28
N THR A 181 -55.62 10.28 -0.45
CA THR A 181 -54.71 11.35 -0.07
C THR A 181 -53.88 10.91 1.14
N ALA A 182 -52.62 10.56 0.92
CA ALA A 182 -51.75 10.06 1.98
C ALA A 182 -51.13 11.18 2.83
N ASN A 183 -51.08 10.95 4.15
CA ASN A 183 -50.04 11.50 5.00
C ASN A 183 -48.72 10.79 4.68
N MET A 184 -47.59 11.48 4.86
CA MET A 184 -46.29 10.95 4.49
C MET A 184 -45.35 11.00 5.68
N LEU A 185 -44.69 9.87 5.94
CA LEU A 185 -43.62 9.74 6.91
C LEU A 185 -42.30 9.47 6.19
N ARG A 186 -41.18 9.90 6.79
CA ARG A 186 -39.83 9.57 6.35
C ARG A 186 -39.11 8.88 7.50
N VAL A 187 -38.56 7.70 7.22
CA VAL A 187 -37.73 6.94 8.14
C VAL A 187 -36.26 7.05 7.74
N ARG A 188 -35.38 7.22 8.72
CA ARG A 188 -33.93 7.13 8.54
C ARG A 188 -33.40 5.93 9.32
N VAL A 189 -32.69 5.05 8.64
CA VAL A 189 -32.07 3.86 9.22
C VAL A 189 -30.56 4.05 9.24
N THR A 190 -29.95 3.82 10.40
CA THR A 190 -28.48 3.86 10.57
C THR A 190 -28.00 2.63 11.31
N ASP A 191 -26.69 2.37 11.27
CA ASP A 191 -26.06 1.42 12.18
C ASP A 191 -25.87 2.03 13.59
N ALA A 192 -25.22 1.29 14.50
CA ALA A 192 -24.93 1.75 15.86
C ALA A 192 -24.02 2.98 15.92
N PHE A 193 -23.22 3.24 14.88
CA PHE A 193 -22.31 4.39 14.79
C PHE A 193 -22.91 5.57 14.01
N GLY A 194 -24.16 5.45 13.55
CA GLY A 194 -24.87 6.52 12.84
C GLY A 194 -24.64 6.53 11.33
N ASN A 195 -23.98 5.51 10.76
CA ASN A 195 -23.80 5.38 9.33
C ASN A 195 -25.13 5.03 8.66
N ALA A 196 -25.50 5.76 7.60
CA ALA A 196 -26.76 5.52 6.90
C ALA A 196 -26.74 4.17 6.16
N LEU A 197 -27.80 3.39 6.34
CA LEU A 197 -27.96 2.09 5.68
C LEU A 197 -28.89 2.22 4.47
N GLY A 198 -28.32 2.11 3.26
CA GLY A 198 -29.07 2.11 2.01
C GLY A 198 -29.71 0.74 1.71
N GLY A 199 -30.84 0.74 0.97
CA GLY A 199 -31.47 -0.48 0.46
C GLY A 199 -32.18 -1.35 1.50
N GLN A 200 -32.44 -0.83 2.69
CA GLN A 200 -33.06 -1.59 3.77
C GLN A 200 -34.58 -1.63 3.65
N THR A 201 -35.15 -2.81 3.93
CA THR A 201 -36.61 -2.96 4.02
C THR A 201 -37.06 -2.56 5.42
N VAL A 202 -38.03 -1.64 5.49
CA VAL A 202 -38.65 -1.21 6.74
C VAL A 202 -40.11 -1.68 6.73
N SER A 203 -40.50 -2.46 7.74
CA SER A 203 -41.90 -2.86 7.93
C SER A 203 -42.62 -1.84 8.81
N VAL A 204 -43.78 -1.37 8.36
CA VAL A 204 -44.60 -0.40 9.08
C VAL A 204 -45.92 -1.06 9.46
N LEU A 205 -46.25 -1.02 10.76
CA LEU A 205 -47.57 -1.38 11.26
C LEU A 205 -48.34 -0.11 11.59
N ALA A 206 -49.60 -0.05 11.18
CA ALA A 206 -50.51 1.02 11.51
C ALA A 206 -51.80 0.45 12.13
N ASP A 207 -52.44 1.23 13.00
CA ASP A 207 -53.67 0.85 13.68
C ASP A 207 -54.91 1.44 12.98
N ASN A 208 -56.09 1.23 13.56
CA ASN A 208 -57.34 1.90 13.18
C ASN A 208 -57.73 1.83 11.68
N GLY A 209 -57.38 0.74 11.00
CA GLY A 209 -57.73 0.53 9.58
C GLY A 209 -56.91 1.34 8.60
N VAL A 210 -55.80 1.95 9.03
CA VAL A 210 -54.85 2.66 8.16
C VAL A 210 -54.14 1.66 7.26
N THR A 211 -54.13 1.95 5.95
CA THR A 211 -53.34 1.20 4.96
C THR A 211 -51.97 1.85 4.76
N THR A 212 -50.89 1.09 4.86
CA THR A 212 -49.52 1.55 4.59
C THR A 212 -49.08 1.14 3.18
N ALA A 213 -48.33 2.01 2.51
CA ALA A 213 -47.70 1.72 1.23
C ALA A 213 -46.25 2.26 1.25
N PRO A 214 -45.29 1.55 0.63
CA PRO A 214 -43.90 2.00 0.52
C PRO A 214 -43.73 3.23 -0.38
#